data_AF-A0A6Y4GYZ7-F1
#
_entry.id   AF-A0A6Y4GYZ7-F1
#
_cell.length_a   1.000
_cell.length_b   1.000
_cell.length_c   1.000
_cell.angle_alpha   90.00
_cell.angle_beta   90.00
_cell.angle_gamma   90.00
#
_symmetry.space_group_name_H-M   'P 1'
#
loop_
_entity.id
_entity.type
_entity.pdbx_description
1 polymer ?
#
loop_
_entity_poly.entity_id
_entity_poly.type
_entity_poly.pdbx_seq_one_letter_code
_entity_poly.pdbx_strand_id
1 'polypeptide(L)'
;MATLTIPVSLCIYDDVSLTVYPVKTGYTPEISYKELNNAYIAGIRNKKGKIIGSGIFISSISNPKSDDLRDAAAGIFRSHKVTENIMRKAVSIPVGKLNINLEHGTIENAFSENELNMVYADFYMKNSISGNA
;
A
#
# COMPACT_ATOMS: atom_id res chain seq x y z
N MET A 1 13.01 3.24 19.81
CA MET A 1 13.15 2.14 18.83
C MET A 1 12.88 2.73 17.46
N ALA A 2 13.68 2.41 16.44
CA ALA A 2 13.39 2.88 15.08
C ALA A 2 12.10 2.21 14.58
N THR A 3 11.18 2.99 14.02
CA THR A 3 9.95 2.49 13.41
C THR A 3 10.31 1.75 12.12
N LEU A 4 10.12 0.42 12.11
CA LEU A 4 10.36 -0.42 10.94
C LEU A 4 9.08 -0.51 10.10
N THR A 5 9.25 -0.28 8.79
CA THR A 5 8.21 -0.40 7.78
C THR A 5 8.78 -1.15 6.57
N ILE A 6 8.10 -2.21 6.14
CA ILE A 6 8.55 -3.11 5.07
C ILE A 6 7.53 -3.07 3.93
N PRO A 7 7.89 -2.58 2.74
CA PRO A 7 7.02 -2.65 1.57
C PRO A 7 6.85 -4.09 1.09
N VAL A 8 5.66 -4.45 0.64
CA VAL A 8 5.33 -5.81 0.16
C VAL A 8 5.09 -5.78 -1.35
N SER A 9 4.21 -4.90 -1.80
CA SER A 9 3.87 -4.76 -3.21
C SER A 9 3.49 -3.31 -3.52
N LEU A 10 3.59 -2.97 -4.79
CA LEU A 10 3.17 -1.69 -5.34
C LEU A 10 2.23 -1.95 -6.50
N CYS A 11 1.37 -0.98 -6.79
CA CYS A 11 0.40 -1.04 -7.86
C CYS A 11 0.35 0.32 -8.55
N ILE A 12 0.36 0.33 -9.89
CA ILE A 12 0.06 1.52 -10.69
C ILE A 12 -1.29 1.34 -11.36
N TYR A 13 -2.11 2.39 -11.30
CA TYR A 13 -3.37 2.47 -12.02
C TYR A 13 -3.16 3.37 -13.23
N ASP A 14 -3.38 2.84 -14.42
CA ASP A 14 -3.60 3.65 -15.60
C ASP A 14 -5.11 3.72 -15.91
N ASP A 15 -5.49 4.35 -17.02
CA ASP A 15 -6.91 4.55 -17.35
C ASP A 15 -7.60 3.26 -17.84
N VAL A 16 -6.85 2.18 -18.11
CA VAL A 16 -7.33 0.96 -18.77
C VAL A 16 -6.91 -0.32 -18.03
N SER A 17 -5.90 -0.24 -17.15
CA SER A 17 -5.22 -1.39 -16.55
C SER A 17 -4.68 -1.09 -15.14
N LEU A 18 -4.49 -2.17 -14.39
CA LEU A 18 -3.88 -2.19 -13.07
C LEU A 18 -2.63 -3.07 -13.19
N THR A 19 -1.46 -2.52 -12.89
CA THR A 19 -0.19 -3.27 -12.92
C THR A 19 0.40 -3.38 -11.52
N VAL A 20 0.51 -4.61 -11.01
CA VAL A 20 1.11 -4.91 -9.70
C VAL A 20 2.59 -5.26 -9.86
N TYR A 21 3.41 -4.70 -8.99
CA TYR A 21 4.84 -4.91 -8.89
C TYR A 21 5.17 -5.49 -7.50
N PRO A 22 5.70 -6.72 -7.40
CA PRO A 22 6.20 -7.22 -6.13
C PRO A 22 7.45 -6.43 -5.69
N VAL A 23 7.57 -6.12 -4.41
CA VAL A 23 8.76 -5.45 -3.87
C VAL A 23 9.66 -6.47 -3.19
N LYS A 24 10.86 -6.67 -3.72
CA LYS A 24 11.87 -7.54 -3.11
C LYS A 24 12.59 -6.79 -1.99
N THR A 25 12.24 -7.10 -0.75
CA THR A 25 12.85 -6.45 0.44
C THR A 25 13.90 -7.32 1.14
N GLY A 26 14.02 -8.59 0.76
CA GLY A 26 14.88 -9.56 1.44
C GLY A 26 14.28 -10.11 2.75
N TYR A 27 13.11 -9.60 3.16
CA TYR A 27 12.38 -10.10 4.32
C TYR A 27 11.32 -11.12 3.91
N THR A 28 11.12 -12.15 4.73
CA THR A 28 10.00 -13.09 4.53
C THR A 28 8.72 -12.47 5.09
N PRO A 29 7.58 -12.55 4.37
CA PRO A 29 6.32 -11.96 4.82
C PRO A 29 5.86 -12.49 6.19
N GLU A 30 6.03 -13.79 6.44
CA GLU A 30 5.57 -14.42 7.68
C GLU A 30 6.36 -13.94 8.92
N ILE A 31 7.69 -13.85 8.83
CA ILE A 31 8.52 -13.35 9.94
C ILE A 31 8.24 -11.86 10.17
N SER A 32 8.21 -11.08 9.09
CA SER A 32 7.97 -9.63 9.13
C SER A 32 6.63 -9.30 9.77
N TYR A 33 5.57 -10.04 9.44
CA TYR A 33 4.25 -9.80 10.00
C TYR A 33 4.16 -10.19 11.47
N LYS A 34 4.78 -11.30 11.89
CA LYS A 34 4.82 -11.70 13.31
C LYS A 34 5.48 -10.64 14.19
N GLU A 35 6.51 -9.95 13.68
CA GLU A 35 7.22 -8.92 14.44
C GLU A 35 6.52 -7.56 14.43
N LEU A 36 5.91 -7.16 13.30
CA LEU A 36 5.36 -5.82 13.11
C LEU A 36 3.85 -5.74 13.35
N ASN A 37 3.14 -6.86 13.16
CA ASN A 37 1.72 -7.10 13.48
C ASN A 37 0.69 -6.12 12.86
N ASN A 38 1.08 -5.32 11.87
CA ASN A 38 0.15 -4.44 11.17
C ASN A 38 0.46 -4.41 9.68
N ALA A 39 -0.57 -4.58 8.85
CA ALA A 39 -0.52 -4.41 7.41
C ALA A 39 -1.40 -3.24 6.99
N TYR A 40 -0.92 -2.48 6.02
CA TYR A 40 -1.55 -1.27 5.53
C TYR A 40 -1.52 -1.23 4.01
N ILE A 41 -2.48 -0.50 3.45
CA ILE A 41 -2.47 -0.05 2.06
C ILE A 41 -2.45 1.47 2.04
N ALA A 42 -1.57 2.06 1.24
CA ALA A 42 -1.55 3.49 0.97
C ALA A 42 -1.77 3.77 -0.51
N GLY A 43 -2.37 4.91 -0.83
CA GLY A 43 -2.56 5.37 -2.20
C GLY A 43 -1.87 6.70 -2.48
N ILE A 44 -1.46 6.93 -3.72
CA ILE A 44 -1.04 8.22 -4.25
C ILE A 44 -2.29 8.85 -4.88
N ARG A 45 -2.90 9.82 -4.19
CA ARG A 45 -4.05 10.57 -4.75
C ARG A 45 -3.56 11.80 -5.49
N ASN A 46 -4.05 12.01 -6.72
CA ASN A 46 -3.73 13.18 -7.52
C ASN A 46 -4.73 14.35 -7.31
N LYS A 47 -4.46 15.50 -7.94
CA LYS A 47 -5.34 16.69 -7.91
C LYS A 47 -6.78 16.45 -8.39
N LYS A 48 -7.02 15.43 -9.21
CA LYS A 48 -8.36 15.04 -9.68
C LYS A 48 -9.12 14.14 -8.69
N GLY A 49 -8.53 13.84 -7.53
CA GLY A 49 -9.13 12.92 -6.56
C GLY A 49 -8.96 11.43 -6.90
N LYS A 50 -8.27 11.09 -8.00
CA LYS A 50 -8.01 9.71 -8.44
C LYS A 50 -6.76 9.14 -7.76
N ILE A 51 -6.84 7.88 -7.31
CA ILE A 51 -5.68 7.10 -6.89
C ILE A 51 -4.93 6.64 -8.15
N ILE A 52 -3.67 7.05 -8.30
CA ILE A 52 -2.83 6.75 -9.47
C ILE A 52 -1.71 5.75 -9.18
N GLY A 53 -1.54 5.40 -7.91
CA GLY A 53 -0.71 4.29 -7.46
C GLY A 53 -1.11 3.89 -6.06
N SER A 54 -0.86 2.64 -5.68
CA SER A 54 -1.07 2.14 -4.33
C SER A 54 0.11 1.27 -3.91
N GLY A 55 0.25 1.04 -2.61
CA GLY A 55 1.28 0.18 -2.07
C GLY A 55 0.82 -0.48 -0.79
N ILE A 56 1.14 -1.76 -0.65
CA ILE A 56 0.90 -2.54 0.55
C ILE A 56 2.22 -2.67 1.30
N PHE A 57 2.17 -2.46 2.61
CA PHE A 57 3.34 -2.52 3.47
C PHE A 57 2.96 -2.98 4.88
N ILE A 58 3.95 -3.53 5.58
CA ILE A 58 3.84 -3.97 6.97
C ILE A 58 4.59 -2.96 7.84
N SER A 59 4.05 -2.57 8.99
CA SER A 59 4.69 -1.58 9.88
C SER A 59 4.51 -1.91 11.35
N SER A 60 5.51 -1.55 12.16
CA SER A 60 5.43 -1.56 13.63
C SER A 60 4.56 -0.43 14.20
N ILE A 61 4.21 0.56 13.37
CA ILE A 61 3.36 1.68 13.76
C ILE A 61 1.93 1.18 13.87
N SER A 62 1.34 1.26 15.06
CA SER A 62 -0.02 0.73 15.32
C SER A 62 -1.13 1.73 14.97
N ASN A 63 -0.86 3.04 15.07
CA ASN A 63 -1.86 4.08 14.82
C ASN A 63 -2.01 4.36 13.30
N PRO A 64 -3.13 3.95 12.66
CA PRO A 64 -3.35 4.14 11.22
C PRO A 64 -3.48 5.61 10.80
N LYS A 65 -3.71 6.53 11.76
CA LYS A 65 -3.86 7.96 11.50
C LYS A 65 -2.59 8.77 11.77
N SER A 66 -1.50 8.12 12.19
CA SER A 66 -0.24 8.81 12.45
C SER A 66 0.37 9.40 11.18
N ASP A 67 0.97 10.57 11.30
CA ASP A 67 1.69 11.19 10.18
C ASP A 67 2.96 10.41 9.86
N ASP A 68 3.64 9.81 10.85
CA ASP A 68 4.78 8.91 10.66
C ASP A 68 4.48 7.75 9.70
N LEU A 69 3.27 7.18 9.77
CA LEU A 69 2.86 6.09 8.87
C LEU A 69 2.69 6.59 7.42
N ARG A 70 2.14 7.80 7.26
CA ARG A 70 1.99 8.44 5.94
C ARG A 70 3.34 8.82 5.35
N ASP A 71 4.25 9.32 6.17
CA ASP A 71 5.61 9.66 5.78
C ASP A 71 6.41 8.42 5.40
N ALA A 72 6.24 7.32 6.13
CA ALA A 72 6.83 6.02 5.77
C ALA A 72 6.30 5.52 4.42
N ALA A 73 4.98 5.58 4.21
CA ALA A 73 4.38 5.22 2.91
C ALA A 73 4.90 6.13 1.78
N ALA A 74 4.99 7.44 2.01
CA ALA A 74 5.59 8.38 1.06
C ALA A 74 7.04 8.02 0.73
N GLY A 75 7.81 7.64 1.75
CA GLY A 75 9.20 7.18 1.63
C GLY A 75 9.33 5.98 0.70
N ILE A 76 8.48 4.96 0.90
CA ILE A 76 8.40 3.78 0.02
C ILE A 76 8.20 4.22 -1.43
N PHE A 77 7.18 5.04 -1.71
CA PHE A 77 6.87 5.47 -3.07
C PHE A 77 7.99 6.28 -3.73
N ARG A 78 8.69 7.12 -2.97
CA ARG A 78 9.84 7.90 -3.46
C ARG A 78 11.06 7.03 -3.74
N SER A 79 11.29 5.98 -2.94
CA SER A 79 12.44 5.09 -3.11
C SER A 79 12.31 4.14 -4.31
N HIS A 80 11.09 3.92 -4.80
CA HIS A 80 10.85 2.95 -5.87
C HIS A 80 10.69 3.64 -7.23
N LYS A 81 11.57 3.30 -8.18
CA LYS A 81 11.67 3.93 -9.51
C LYS A 81 10.32 4.04 -10.25
N VAL A 82 9.48 3.02 -10.11
CA VAL A 82 8.18 2.93 -10.76
C VAL A 82 7.19 3.98 -10.22
N THR A 83 7.23 4.28 -8.92
CA THR A 83 6.29 5.19 -8.25
C THR A 83 6.85 6.59 -8.00
N GLU A 84 8.16 6.78 -8.08
CA GLU A 84 8.84 8.07 -7.84
C GLU A 84 8.25 9.20 -8.72
N ASN A 85 8.09 8.93 -10.02
CA ASN A 85 7.60 9.93 -10.98
C ASN A 85 6.13 10.31 -10.73
N ILE A 86 5.29 9.36 -10.35
CA ILE A 86 3.87 9.64 -10.08
C ILE A 86 3.67 10.31 -8.72
N MET A 87 4.59 10.13 -7.77
CA MET A 87 4.56 10.79 -6.47
C MET A 87 4.62 12.33 -6.59
N ARG A 88 5.23 12.86 -7.67
CA ARG A 88 5.23 14.30 -7.96
C ARG A 88 3.83 14.88 -8.23
N LYS A 89 2.86 14.03 -8.58
CA LYS A 89 1.46 14.41 -8.82
C LYS A 89 0.59 14.25 -7.55
N ALA A 90 1.16 13.75 -6.45
CA ALA A 90 0.45 13.48 -5.22
C ALA A 90 -0.03 14.79 -4.57
N VAL A 91 -1.28 14.80 -4.10
CA VAL A 91 -1.82 15.85 -3.21
C VAL A 91 -2.12 15.31 -1.82
N SER A 92 -2.32 13.99 -1.70
CA SER A 92 -2.51 13.33 -0.42
C SER A 92 -2.15 11.84 -0.55
N ILE A 93 -1.91 11.22 0.61
CA ILE A 93 -1.61 9.80 0.73
C ILE A 93 -2.64 9.18 1.69
N PRO A 94 -3.84 8.80 1.21
CA PRO A 94 -4.77 8.04 2.04
C PRO A 94 -4.14 6.70 2.44
N VAL A 95 -4.30 6.32 3.70
CA VAL A 95 -3.82 5.06 4.27
C VAL A 95 -4.99 4.32 4.90
N GLY A 96 -5.11 3.02 4.62
CA GLY A 96 -6.07 2.10 5.20
C GLY A 96 -5.37 0.94 5.89
N LYS A 97 -5.92 0.50 7.03
CA LYS A 97 -5.47 -0.72 7.71
C LYS A 97 -6.10 -1.94 7.05
N LEU A 98 -5.28 -2.96 6.78
CA LEU A 98 -5.75 -4.25 6.27
C LEU A 98 -6.08 -5.16 7.45
N ASN A 99 -7.29 -5.72 7.43
CA ASN A 99 -7.70 -6.75 8.39
C ASN A 99 -7.36 -8.12 7.80
N ILE A 100 -6.23 -8.67 8.20
CA ILE A 100 -5.80 -10.00 7.77
C ILE A 100 -6.36 -11.01 8.76
N ASN A 101 -7.22 -11.92 8.29
CA ASN A 101 -7.68 -13.05 9.09
C ASN A 101 -6.72 -14.23 8.89
N LEU A 102 -6.04 -14.63 9.97
CA LEU A 102 -5.10 -15.77 9.99
C LEU A 102 -5.70 -17.03 10.64
N GLU A 103 -6.96 -17.03 11.07
CA GLU A 103 -7.59 -18.19 11.72
C GLU A 103 -7.66 -19.42 10.81
N HIS A 104 -7.77 -19.22 9.49
CA HIS A 104 -7.90 -20.27 8.49
C HIS A 104 -6.93 -20.13 7.30
N GLY A 105 -5.91 -19.27 7.41
CA GLY A 105 -5.01 -18.96 6.29
C GLY A 105 -3.63 -18.50 6.72
N THR A 106 -2.72 -18.38 5.76
CA THR A 106 -1.34 -17.90 5.97
C THR A 106 -1.19 -16.45 5.50
N ILE A 107 -0.16 -15.77 6.01
CA ILE A 107 0.23 -14.45 5.52
C ILE A 107 0.61 -14.49 4.03
N GLU A 108 1.19 -15.60 3.58
CA GLU A 108 1.52 -15.81 2.17
C GLU A 108 0.26 -15.84 1.29
N ASN A 109 -0.82 -16.48 1.77
CA ASN A 109 -2.11 -16.45 1.08
C ASN A 109 -2.69 -15.03 1.03
N ALA A 110 -2.65 -14.32 2.16
CA ALA A 110 -3.15 -12.94 2.25
C ALA A 110 -2.38 -11.95 1.36
N PHE A 111 -1.10 -12.23 1.07
CA PHE A 111 -0.28 -11.47 0.15
C PHE A 111 -0.04 -12.19 -1.19
N SER A 112 -0.89 -13.15 -1.54
CA SER A 112 -0.89 -13.76 -2.86
C SER A 112 -1.34 -12.75 -3.92
N GLU A 113 -0.92 -12.96 -5.17
CA GLU A 113 -1.23 -12.03 -6.26
C GLU A 113 -2.73 -11.76 -6.43
N ASN A 114 -3.56 -12.80 -6.34
CA ASN A 114 -5.01 -12.68 -6.47
C ASN A 114 -5.63 -11.82 -5.36
N GLU A 115 -5.23 -12.07 -4.10
CA GLU A 115 -5.72 -11.29 -2.96
C GLU A 115 -5.25 -9.84 -3.03
N LEU A 116 -3.98 -9.61 -3.39
CA LEU A 116 -3.44 -8.25 -3.57
C LEU A 116 -4.20 -7.50 -4.66
N ASN A 117 -4.50 -8.15 -5.79
CA ASN A 117 -5.29 -7.54 -6.88
C ASN A 117 -6.68 -7.12 -6.38
N MET A 118 -7.36 -7.97 -5.60
CA MET A 118 -8.67 -7.65 -5.02
C MET A 118 -8.57 -6.47 -4.04
N VAL A 119 -7.57 -6.46 -3.15
CA VAL A 119 -7.33 -5.37 -2.20
C VAL A 119 -7.05 -4.05 -2.93
N TYR A 120 -6.24 -4.07 -3.98
CA TYR A 120 -5.94 -2.88 -4.78
C TYR A 120 -7.16 -2.34 -5.53
N ALA A 121 -7.98 -3.23 -6.09
CA ALA A 121 -9.21 -2.85 -6.79
C ALA A 121 -10.23 -2.23 -5.81
N ASP A 122 -10.48 -2.88 -4.67
CA ASP A 122 -11.39 -2.39 -3.63
C ASP A 122 -10.93 -1.03 -3.08
N PHE A 123 -9.64 -0.90 -2.77
CA PHE A 123 -9.08 0.37 -2.29
C PHE A 123 -9.22 1.49 -3.32
N TYR A 124 -8.93 1.20 -4.59
CA TYR A 124 -9.12 2.17 -5.68
C TYR A 124 -10.58 2.61 -5.79
N MET A 125 -11.53 1.68 -5.82
CA MET A 125 -12.96 2.00 -5.95
C MET A 125 -13.48 2.84 -4.77
N LYS A 126 -12.98 2.59 -3.56
CA LYS A 126 -13.37 3.33 -2.35
C LYS A 126 -12.74 4.71 -2.24
N ASN A 127 -11.51 4.89 -2.75
CA ASN A 127 -10.69 6.07 -2.49
C ASN A 127 -10.42 6.96 -3.70
N SER A 128 -10.70 6.46 -4.91
CA SER A 128 -10.74 7.26 -6.14
C SER A 128 -12.12 7.87 -6.28
N ILE A 129 -12.19 9.19 -6.25
CA ILE A 129 -13.41 9.91 -6.58
C ILE A 129 -13.45 10.01 -8.10
N SER A 130 -14.47 9.43 -8.73
CA SER A 130 -14.84 9.78 -10.11
C SER A 130 -15.28 11.23 -10.07
N GLY A 131 -14.37 12.15 -10.37
CA GLY A 131 -14.67 13.57 -10.39
C GLY A 131 -15.71 13.87 -11.48
N ASN A 132 -16.99 13.94 -11.10
CA ASN A 132 -17.91 14.85 -11.76
C ASN A 132 -17.84 16.16 -10.97
N ALA A 133 -17.18 17.15 -11.57
CA ALA A 133 -17.45 18.55 -11.29
C ALA A 133 -18.82 18.91 -11.86
#